data_AF-A0A7Z7JFA7-F1
#
_entry.id   AF-A0A7Z7JFA7-F1
#
_cell.length_a   1.000
_cell.length_b   1.000
_cell.length_c   1.000
_cell.angle_alpha   90.00
_cell.angle_beta   90.00
_cell.angle_gamma   90.00
#
_symmetry.space_group_name_H-M   'P 1'
#
loop_
_entity.id
_entity.type
_entity.pdbx_description
1 polymer ?
#
loop_
_entity_poly.entity_id
_entity_poly.type
_entity_poly.pdbx_seq_one_letter_code
_entity_poly.pdbx_strand_id
1 'polypeptide(L)'
;MPRLATTPEQIRATVLAMLTEAGDAAPPTAARFRRAVSVRKLRARLGGGDPATLSRTLNAIEAEVVRAGLTELAIPELPPEIAEQMRALWQAAVAVQLDDVVRLKREAQAAAEVAEAARVEAELRVELLRQELTEVRGQLAARDTALAEARAGLAAERTRAEQLAARSGELEAALGAAQDRVAAGERAQAEAIATAQARYEALSKQLLQETAHQRDALQTERGQFTSQLKFAERRLASLEDVRGRLEADLASERAARQTAAGEASALKAVTASQRAQLDELLHATLAAAAPAAKAARPGSATSAAKSAPRATAKRRGQS
;
A
#
# COMPACT_ATOMS: atom_id res chain seq x y z
N MET A 1 79.76 82.86 41.45
CA MET A 1 80.01 84.03 40.58
C MET A 1 78.73 84.86 40.52
N PRO A 2 78.73 86.10 41.03
CA PRO A 2 77.53 86.95 41.08
C PRO A 2 77.17 87.41 39.66
N ARG A 3 75.89 87.28 39.29
CA ARG A 3 75.34 87.70 37.99
C ARG A 3 75.04 89.20 38.05
N LEU A 4 75.80 90.01 37.32
CA LEU A 4 75.48 91.43 37.11
C LEU A 4 74.18 91.52 36.30
N ALA A 5 73.19 92.26 36.81
CA ALA A 5 71.94 92.51 36.11
C ALA A 5 72.20 93.46 34.92
N THR A 6 72.03 92.96 33.71
CA THR A 6 72.06 93.78 32.47
C THR A 6 70.97 94.84 32.52
N THR A 7 71.34 96.12 32.42
CA THR A 7 70.40 97.24 32.43
C THR A 7 69.84 97.55 31.02
N PRO A 8 68.63 98.12 30.91
CA PRO A 8 68.02 98.46 29.61
C PRO A 8 68.88 99.39 28.74
N GLU A 9 69.62 100.31 29.36
CA GLU A 9 70.53 101.22 28.65
C GLU A 9 71.75 100.50 28.08
N GLN A 10 72.29 99.51 28.80
CA GLN A 10 73.37 98.67 28.28
C GLN A 10 72.91 97.85 27.07
N ILE A 11 71.66 97.35 27.09
CA ILE A 11 71.03 96.67 25.95
C ILE A 11 70.88 97.63 24.77
N ARG A 12 70.43 98.86 25.00
CA ARG A 12 70.29 99.88 23.94
C ARG A 12 71.63 100.25 23.31
N ALA A 13 72.65 100.50 24.12
CA ALA A 13 73.98 100.83 23.67
C ALA A 13 74.62 99.69 22.85
N THR A 14 74.46 98.43 23.28
CA THR A 14 74.95 97.27 22.52
C THR A 14 74.16 97.02 21.24
N VAL A 15 72.85 97.25 21.20
CA VAL A 15 72.05 97.15 19.97
C VAL A 15 72.48 98.22 18.96
N LEU A 16 72.68 99.47 19.39
CA LEU A 16 73.19 100.54 18.51
C LEU A 16 74.63 100.27 18.04
N ALA A 17 75.48 99.72 18.91
CA ALA A 17 76.82 99.26 18.52
C ALA A 17 76.76 98.12 17.48
N MET A 18 75.87 97.16 17.64
CA MET A 18 75.68 96.07 16.66
C MET A 18 75.13 96.57 15.32
N LEU A 19 74.31 97.62 15.32
CA LEU A 19 73.80 98.24 14.09
C LEU A 19 74.86 99.09 13.38
N THR A 20 75.71 99.78 14.13
CA THR A 20 76.85 100.54 13.57
C THR A 20 77.96 99.61 13.06
N GLU A 21 78.27 98.53 13.77
CA GLU A 21 79.19 97.47 13.31
C GLU A 21 78.67 96.73 12.06
N ALA A 22 77.35 96.60 11.92
CA ALA A 22 76.74 96.01 10.74
C ALA A 22 76.80 96.92 9.49
N GLY A 23 77.22 98.19 9.68
CA GLY A 23 77.65 99.14 8.65
C GLY A 23 76.65 99.43 7.53
N ASP A 24 75.95 100.57 7.61
CA ASP A 24 75.69 101.49 6.47
C ASP A 24 74.85 102.70 6.90
N ALA A 25 75.12 103.87 6.32
CA ALA A 25 74.61 105.19 6.71
C ALA A 25 73.12 105.47 6.36
N ALA A 26 72.29 104.43 6.17
CA ALA A 26 70.88 104.56 5.81
C ALA A 26 69.95 104.06 6.93
N PRO A 27 68.79 104.70 7.13
CA PRO A 27 67.89 104.35 8.23
C PRO A 27 67.48 102.86 8.20
N PRO A 28 67.48 102.14 9.34
CA PRO A 28 67.20 100.69 9.36
C PRO A 28 65.73 100.39 9.07
N THR A 29 65.45 99.58 8.05
CA THR A 29 64.11 98.94 7.88
C THR A 29 63.96 97.76 8.84
N ALA A 30 62.73 97.40 9.21
CA ALA A 30 62.46 96.34 10.19
C ALA A 30 63.11 94.99 9.84
N ALA A 31 63.09 94.60 8.56
CA ALA A 31 63.74 93.39 8.09
C ALA A 31 65.28 93.42 8.24
N ARG A 32 65.90 94.60 8.12
CA ARG A 32 67.35 94.80 8.27
C ARG A 32 67.75 94.76 9.74
N PHE A 33 66.99 95.41 10.62
CA PHE A 33 67.21 95.38 12.07
C PHE A 33 67.25 93.95 12.61
N ARG A 34 66.29 93.10 12.22
CA ARG A 34 66.21 91.69 12.64
C ARG A 34 67.34 90.80 12.10
N ARG A 35 67.94 91.18 10.96
CA ARG A 35 69.08 90.45 10.38
C ARG A 35 70.38 90.75 11.12
N ALA A 36 70.59 92.02 11.46
CA ALA A 36 71.75 92.48 12.22
C ALA A 36 71.67 92.05 13.69
N VAL A 37 70.52 92.27 14.33
CA VAL A 37 70.32 92.09 15.76
C VAL A 37 69.33 90.95 16.02
N SER A 38 69.73 89.98 16.82
CA SER A 38 68.83 88.91 17.30
C SER A 38 69.06 88.68 18.79
N VAL A 39 68.04 88.18 19.50
CA VAL A 39 68.12 87.91 20.94
C VAL A 39 69.30 87.01 21.29
N ARG A 40 69.64 86.04 20.41
CA ARG A 40 70.80 85.15 20.59
C ARG A 40 72.14 85.90 20.47
N LYS A 41 72.30 86.76 19.46
CA LYS A 41 73.52 87.56 19.27
C LYS A 41 73.70 88.61 20.38
N LEU A 42 72.59 89.24 20.78
CA LEU A 42 72.56 90.22 21.86
C LEU A 42 72.93 89.57 23.21
N ARG A 43 72.37 88.39 23.52
CA ARG A 43 72.71 87.63 24.74
C ARG A 43 74.18 87.17 24.75
N ALA A 44 74.74 86.80 23.60
CA ALA A 44 76.14 86.41 23.49
C ALA A 44 77.10 87.58 23.76
N ARG A 45 76.76 88.79 23.29
CA ARG A 45 77.54 90.03 23.53
C ARG A 45 77.41 90.55 24.95
N LEU A 46 76.26 90.38 25.58
CA LEU A 46 75.99 90.81 26.96
C LEU A 46 76.43 89.79 28.03
N GLY A 47 76.92 88.61 27.63
CA GLY A 47 77.38 87.56 28.54
C GLY A 47 76.27 86.87 29.35
N GLY A 48 74.99 87.15 29.07
CA GLY A 48 73.85 86.63 29.82
C GLY A 48 72.59 87.50 29.66
N GLY A 49 71.52 87.13 30.37
CA GLY A 49 70.23 87.84 30.35
C GLY A 49 69.04 86.92 30.13
N ASP A 50 67.88 87.31 30.68
CA ASP A 50 66.62 86.61 30.47
C ASP A 50 66.10 86.88 29.03
N PRO A 51 65.90 85.84 28.19
CA PRO A 51 65.48 86.02 26.80
C PRO A 51 64.15 86.78 26.64
N ALA A 52 63.23 86.69 27.61
CA ALA A 52 61.93 87.36 27.53
C ALA A 52 62.02 88.88 27.74
N THR A 53 62.98 89.35 28.55
CA THR A 53 63.23 90.78 28.76
C THR A 53 64.07 91.39 27.63
N LEU A 54 65.04 90.63 27.11
CA LEU A 54 65.82 91.00 25.92
C LEU A 54 64.94 91.10 24.67
N SER A 55 63.98 90.19 24.47
CA SER A 55 63.07 90.26 23.31
C SER A 55 62.13 91.46 23.37
N ARG A 56 61.60 91.81 24.56
CA ARG A 56 60.70 92.97 24.73
C ARG A 56 61.43 94.28 24.51
N THR A 57 62.62 94.44 25.09
CA THR A 57 63.45 95.64 24.92
C THR A 57 63.95 95.78 23.48
N LEU A 58 64.32 94.67 22.81
CA LEU A 58 64.73 94.67 21.41
C LEU A 58 63.57 95.05 20.47
N ASN A 59 62.35 94.58 20.71
CA ASN A 59 61.17 94.97 19.93
C ASN A 59 60.81 96.45 20.11
N ALA A 60 60.97 96.99 21.33
CA ALA A 60 60.77 98.41 21.59
C ALA A 60 61.80 99.27 20.83
N ILE A 61 63.08 98.86 20.86
CA ILE A 61 64.16 99.53 20.13
C ILE A 61 63.96 99.40 18.60
N GLU A 62 63.50 98.24 18.10
CA GLU A 62 63.15 98.06 16.68
C GLU A 62 62.09 99.07 16.24
N ALA A 63 61.00 99.19 17.02
CA ALA A 63 59.90 100.09 16.70
C ALA A 63 60.34 101.57 16.73
N GLU A 64 61.20 101.95 17.67
CA GLU A 64 61.74 103.32 17.76
C GLU A 64 62.66 103.64 16.58
N VAL A 65 63.62 102.77 16.27
CA VAL A 65 64.63 102.99 15.22
C VAL A 65 64.01 102.96 13.82
N VAL A 66 63.07 102.05 13.56
CA VAL A 66 62.35 101.99 12.28
C VAL A 66 61.43 103.20 12.10
N ARG A 67 60.79 103.68 13.18
CA ARG A 67 59.92 104.87 13.12
C ARG A 67 60.74 106.14 12.88
N ALA A 68 61.87 106.31 13.56
CA ALA A 68 62.80 107.41 13.31
C ALA A 68 63.37 107.38 11.88
N GLY A 69 63.64 106.18 11.36
CA GLY A 69 64.12 106.01 9.99
C GLY A 69 63.08 106.29 8.90
N LEU A 70 61.79 106.09 9.18
CA LEU A 70 60.70 106.45 8.26
C LEU A 70 60.44 107.95 8.20
N THR A 71 60.72 108.68 9.28
CA THR A 71 60.59 110.15 9.30
C THR A 71 61.72 110.89 8.55
N GLU A 72 62.87 110.25 8.33
CA GLU A 72 64.00 110.81 7.55
C GLU A 72 63.86 110.62 6.03
N LEU A 73 62.92 109.77 5.57
CA LEU A 73 62.53 109.68 4.17
C LEU A 73 61.62 110.87 3.82
N ALA A 74 62.23 112.03 3.57
CA ALA A 74 61.56 113.14 2.93
C ALA A 74 61.22 112.75 1.48
N ILE A 75 59.99 112.28 1.27
CA ILE A 75 59.42 112.20 -0.07
C ILE A 75 59.37 113.65 -0.59
N PRO A 76 60.03 113.98 -1.72
CA PRO A 76 59.99 115.34 -2.25
C PRO A 76 58.53 115.76 -2.43
N GLU A 77 58.19 116.96 -1.95
CA GLU A 77 56.81 117.47 -1.93
C GLU A 77 56.23 117.43 -3.33
N LEU A 78 55.43 116.40 -3.61
CA LEU A 78 54.59 116.37 -4.80
C LEU A 78 53.68 117.61 -4.71
N PRO A 79 53.53 118.39 -5.80
CA PRO A 79 52.57 119.48 -5.85
C PRO A 79 51.20 119.02 -5.34
N PRO A 80 50.53 119.82 -4.50
CA PRO A 80 49.34 119.40 -3.78
C PRO A 80 48.23 118.90 -4.72
N GLU A 81 48.10 119.48 -5.92
CA GLU A 81 47.12 119.04 -6.91
C GLU A 81 47.41 117.62 -7.44
N ILE A 82 48.69 117.26 -7.65
CA ILE A 82 49.09 115.92 -8.12
C ILE A 82 48.90 114.89 -7.00
N ALA A 83 49.21 115.26 -5.75
CA ALA A 83 49.00 114.40 -4.59
C ALA A 83 47.51 114.13 -4.32
N GLU A 84 46.63 115.08 -4.61
CA GLU A 84 45.17 114.90 -4.55
C GLU A 84 44.66 114.01 -5.69
N GLN A 85 45.13 114.23 -6.93
CA GLN A 85 44.76 113.37 -8.07
C GLN A 85 45.23 111.92 -7.89
N MET A 86 46.45 111.70 -7.40
CA MET A 86 46.96 110.36 -7.10
C MET A 86 46.20 109.69 -5.96
N ARG A 87 45.78 110.45 -4.93
CA ARG A 87 44.89 109.94 -3.87
C ARG A 87 43.51 109.59 -4.42
N ALA A 88 42.94 110.41 -5.28
CA ALA A 88 41.65 110.15 -5.91
C ALA A 88 41.71 108.91 -6.82
N LEU A 89 42.76 108.77 -7.64
CA LEU A 89 42.98 107.59 -8.48
C LEU A 89 43.19 106.32 -7.64
N TRP A 90 43.96 106.40 -6.56
CA TRP A 90 44.14 105.28 -5.63
C TRP A 90 42.83 104.89 -4.93
N GLN A 91 42.06 105.87 -4.44
CA GLN A 91 40.75 105.63 -3.84
C GLN A 91 39.77 105.01 -4.83
N ALA A 92 39.75 105.48 -6.08
CA ALA A 92 38.94 104.91 -7.15
C ALA A 92 39.35 103.46 -7.47
N ALA A 93 40.66 103.18 -7.57
CA ALA A 93 41.16 101.83 -7.82
C ALA A 93 40.86 100.87 -6.66
N VAL A 94 41.00 101.33 -5.41
CA VAL A 94 40.63 100.56 -4.22
C VAL A 94 39.12 100.32 -4.16
N ALA A 95 38.30 101.30 -4.52
CA ALA A 95 36.85 101.14 -4.60
C ALA A 95 36.45 100.07 -5.62
N VAL A 96 37.01 100.10 -6.84
CA VAL A 96 36.77 99.08 -7.87
C VAL A 96 37.21 97.69 -7.39
N GLN A 97 38.38 97.57 -6.75
CA GLN A 97 38.84 96.29 -6.20
C GLN A 97 37.94 95.78 -5.07
N LEU A 98 37.45 96.66 -4.20
CA LEU A 98 36.50 96.29 -3.15
C LEU A 98 35.17 95.83 -3.75
N ASP A 99 34.68 96.50 -4.78
CA ASP A 99 33.46 96.12 -5.51
C ASP A 99 33.63 94.74 -6.18
N ASP A 100 34.77 94.46 -6.81
CA ASP A 100 35.09 93.16 -7.38
C ASP A 100 35.17 92.05 -6.31
N VAL A 101 35.77 92.33 -5.14
CA VAL A 101 35.81 91.38 -4.02
C VAL A 101 34.41 91.11 -3.48
N VAL A 102 33.55 92.14 -3.37
CA VAL A 102 32.15 91.97 -2.95
C VAL A 102 31.37 91.17 -4.00
N ARG A 103 31.58 91.43 -5.29
CA ARG A 103 30.98 90.63 -6.38
C ARG A 103 31.41 89.16 -6.29
N LEU A 104 32.72 88.89 -6.21
CA LEU A 104 33.25 87.54 -6.08
C LEU A 104 32.75 86.82 -4.83
N LYS A 105 32.60 87.53 -3.70
CA LYS A 105 31.99 86.96 -2.49
C LYS A 105 30.54 86.55 -2.72
N ARG A 106 29.74 87.38 -3.40
CA ARG A 106 28.35 87.06 -3.74
C ARG A 106 28.27 85.89 -4.71
N GLU A 107 29.10 85.86 -5.74
CA GLU A 107 29.18 84.75 -6.71
C GLU A 107 29.59 83.45 -6.02
N ALA A 108 30.58 83.48 -5.12
CA ALA A 108 31.02 82.32 -4.35
C ALA A 108 29.94 81.83 -3.37
N GLN A 109 29.22 82.75 -2.71
CA GLN A 109 28.09 82.40 -1.85
C GLN A 109 26.96 81.74 -2.65
N ALA A 110 26.57 82.34 -3.79
CA ALA A 110 25.55 81.76 -4.66
C ALA A 110 25.96 80.37 -5.19
N ALA A 111 27.24 80.19 -5.57
CA ALA A 111 27.75 78.89 -6.01
C ALA A 111 27.75 77.85 -4.88
N ALA A 112 28.09 78.25 -3.65
CA ALA A 112 28.03 77.38 -2.47
C ALA A 112 26.59 76.95 -2.16
N GLU A 113 25.64 77.88 -2.17
CA GLU A 113 24.22 77.59 -1.95
C GLU A 113 23.67 76.62 -3.00
N VAL A 114 24.02 76.80 -4.28
CA VAL A 114 23.63 75.86 -5.36
C VAL A 114 24.26 74.48 -5.17
N ALA A 115 25.53 74.42 -4.77
CA ALA A 115 26.21 73.15 -4.51
C ALA A 115 25.63 72.42 -3.28
N GLU A 116 25.27 73.15 -2.23
CA GLU A 116 24.60 72.60 -1.05
C GLU A 116 23.20 72.08 -1.39
N ALA A 117 22.41 72.82 -2.16
CA ALA A 117 21.10 72.37 -2.63
C ALA A 117 21.21 71.10 -3.49
N ALA A 118 22.15 71.05 -4.44
CA ALA A 118 22.40 69.87 -5.27
C ALA A 118 22.88 68.66 -4.44
N ARG A 119 23.70 68.90 -3.40
CA ARG A 119 24.13 67.85 -2.47
C ARG A 119 22.95 67.28 -1.70
N VAL A 120 22.10 68.13 -1.13
CA VAL A 120 20.91 67.70 -0.37
C VAL A 120 19.96 66.91 -1.27
N GLU A 121 19.72 67.36 -2.51
CA GLU A 121 18.90 66.63 -3.48
C GLU A 121 19.50 65.24 -3.80
N ALA A 122 20.81 65.17 -4.02
CA ALA A 122 21.50 63.90 -4.27
C ALA A 122 21.44 62.95 -3.05
N GLU A 123 21.59 63.48 -1.83
CA GLU A 123 21.46 62.71 -0.58
C GLU A 123 20.05 62.13 -0.44
N LEU A 124 19.00 62.94 -0.65
CA LEU A 124 17.61 62.49 -0.63
C LEU A 124 17.33 61.41 -1.70
N ARG A 125 17.90 61.58 -2.90
CA ARG A 125 17.75 60.57 -3.97
C ARG A 125 18.43 59.26 -3.63
N VAL A 126 19.59 59.30 -2.98
CA VAL A 126 20.28 58.09 -2.51
C VAL A 126 19.48 57.40 -1.41
N GLU A 127 18.85 58.15 -0.50
CA GLU A 127 17.98 57.59 0.54
C GLU A 127 16.75 56.92 -0.06
N LEU A 128 16.08 57.56 -1.03
CA LEU A 128 14.96 56.97 -1.75
C LEU A 128 15.36 55.67 -2.46
N LEU A 129 16.46 55.68 -3.21
CA LEU A 129 16.95 54.48 -3.91
C LEU A 129 17.33 53.35 -2.93
N ARG A 130 17.83 53.69 -1.74
CA ARG A 130 18.10 52.68 -0.69
C ARG A 130 16.80 52.07 -0.19
N GLN A 131 15.76 52.86 0.03
CA GLN A 131 14.44 52.38 0.44
C GLN A 131 13.83 51.46 -0.62
N GLU A 132 13.79 51.90 -1.88
CA GLU A 132 13.30 51.09 -3.02
C GLU A 132 14.07 49.76 -3.13
N LEU A 133 15.39 49.79 -2.97
CA LEU A 133 16.22 48.60 -3.01
C LEU A 133 15.95 47.65 -1.83
N THR A 134 15.65 48.17 -0.63
CA THR A 134 15.21 47.33 0.50
C THR A 134 13.84 46.71 0.26
N GLU A 135 12.90 47.45 -0.34
CA GLU A 135 11.57 46.95 -0.67
C GLU A 135 11.63 45.85 -1.73
N VAL A 136 12.38 46.06 -2.81
CA VAL A 136 12.56 45.06 -3.87
C VAL A 136 13.22 43.79 -3.32
N ARG A 137 14.21 43.92 -2.43
CA ARG A 137 14.81 42.76 -1.76
C ARG A 137 13.81 42.02 -0.87
N GLY A 138 12.96 42.75 -0.15
CA GLY A 138 11.87 42.17 0.64
C GLY A 138 10.86 41.41 -0.23
N GLN A 139 10.45 42.00 -1.36
CA GLN A 139 9.57 41.36 -2.33
C GLN A 139 10.20 40.10 -2.94
N LEU A 140 11.49 40.15 -3.29
CA LEU A 140 12.22 39.00 -3.83
C LEU A 140 12.28 37.86 -2.81
N ALA A 141 12.62 38.16 -1.55
CA ALA A 141 12.62 37.17 -0.48
C ALA A 141 11.24 36.53 -0.28
N ALA A 142 10.16 37.32 -0.31
CA ALA A 142 8.79 36.80 -0.21
C ALA A 142 8.39 35.92 -1.40
N ARG A 143 8.87 36.24 -2.61
CA ARG A 143 8.65 35.38 -3.79
C ARG A 143 9.44 34.09 -3.70
N ASP A 144 10.66 34.13 -3.19
CA ASP A 144 11.50 32.94 -3.01
C ASP A 144 10.88 31.99 -1.97
N THR A 145 10.33 32.51 -0.87
CA THR A 145 9.60 31.68 0.12
C THR A 145 8.35 31.07 -0.49
N ALA A 146 7.53 31.85 -1.20
CA ALA A 146 6.31 31.33 -1.84
C ALA A 146 6.64 30.27 -2.91
N LEU A 147 7.73 30.45 -3.65
CA LEU A 147 8.20 29.48 -4.64
C LEU A 147 8.74 28.20 -3.99
N ALA A 148 9.44 28.30 -2.85
CA ALA A 148 9.87 27.14 -2.08
C ALA A 148 8.67 26.35 -1.53
N GLU A 149 7.67 27.04 -0.98
CA GLU A 149 6.42 26.43 -0.52
C GLU A 149 5.66 25.73 -1.66
N ALA A 150 5.51 26.38 -2.82
CA ALA A 150 4.87 25.79 -3.99
C ALA A 150 5.61 24.54 -4.49
N ARG A 151 6.95 24.55 -4.48
CA ARG A 151 7.76 23.37 -4.84
C ARG A 151 7.60 22.23 -3.85
N ALA A 152 7.56 22.53 -2.55
CA ALA A 152 7.31 21.53 -1.51
C ALA A 152 5.90 20.93 -1.65
N GLY A 153 4.89 21.77 -1.91
CA GLY A 153 3.52 21.33 -2.18
C GLY A 153 3.42 20.42 -3.40
N LEU A 154 4.06 20.82 -4.52
CA LEU A 154 4.09 19.99 -5.74
C LEU A 154 4.77 18.63 -5.50
N ALA A 155 5.86 18.60 -4.74
CA ALA A 155 6.54 17.34 -4.40
C ALA A 155 5.63 16.42 -3.57
N ALA A 156 4.93 16.97 -2.57
CA ALA A 156 3.98 16.22 -1.75
C ALA A 156 2.82 15.65 -2.58
N GLU A 157 2.23 16.45 -3.49
CA GLU A 157 1.16 15.99 -4.37
C GLU A 157 1.63 14.92 -5.37
N ARG A 158 2.86 15.01 -5.88
CA ARG A 158 3.44 13.96 -6.72
C ARG A 158 3.58 12.65 -5.97
N THR A 159 4.10 12.68 -4.75
CA THR A 159 4.20 11.48 -3.91
C THR A 159 2.83 10.88 -3.61
N ARG A 160 1.80 11.70 -3.36
CA ARG A 160 0.42 11.24 -3.20
C ARG A 160 -0.12 10.59 -4.47
N ALA A 161 0.12 11.20 -5.63
CA ALA A 161 -0.31 10.65 -6.92
C ALA A 161 0.37 9.31 -7.22
N GLU A 162 1.67 9.17 -6.96
CA GLU A 162 2.41 7.91 -7.10
C GLU A 162 1.85 6.82 -6.17
N GLN A 163 1.54 7.15 -4.91
CA GLN A 163 0.92 6.22 -3.96
C GLN A 163 -0.49 5.78 -4.41
N LEU A 164 -1.29 6.70 -4.94
CA LEU A 164 -2.62 6.37 -5.45
C LEU A 164 -2.55 5.50 -6.71
N ALA A 165 -1.61 5.78 -7.62
CA ALA A 165 -1.37 4.97 -8.81
C ALA A 165 -0.89 3.55 -8.46
N ALA A 166 -0.02 3.41 -7.45
CA ALA A 166 0.40 2.10 -6.94
C ALA A 166 -0.81 1.32 -6.37
N ARG A 167 -1.64 1.97 -5.55
CA ARG A 167 -2.84 1.36 -4.97
C ARG A 167 -3.87 0.97 -6.03
N SER A 168 -4.08 1.79 -7.06
CA SER A 168 -5.00 1.44 -8.16
C SER A 168 -4.47 0.23 -8.92
N GLY A 169 -3.16 0.17 -9.21
CA GLY A 169 -2.54 -1.00 -9.83
C GLY A 169 -2.67 -2.28 -9.00
N GLU A 170 -2.50 -2.19 -7.68
CA GLU A 170 -2.72 -3.32 -6.76
C GLU A 170 -4.18 -3.81 -6.79
N LEU A 171 -5.15 -2.89 -6.79
CA LEU A 171 -6.58 -3.22 -6.84
C LEU A 171 -6.98 -3.84 -8.20
N GLU A 172 -6.45 -3.32 -9.31
CA GLU A 172 -6.66 -3.88 -10.65
C GLU A 172 -6.09 -5.29 -10.76
N ALA A 173 -4.89 -5.53 -10.24
CA ALA A 173 -4.29 -6.85 -10.18
C ALA A 173 -5.11 -7.82 -9.30
N ALA A 174 -5.59 -7.36 -8.14
CA ALA A 174 -6.44 -8.15 -7.26
C ALA A 174 -7.80 -8.50 -7.91
N LEU A 175 -8.39 -7.55 -8.64
CA LEU A 175 -9.61 -7.75 -9.40
C LEU A 175 -9.41 -8.80 -10.50
N GLY A 176 -8.34 -8.67 -11.30
CA GLY A 176 -7.99 -9.66 -12.33
C GLY A 176 -7.82 -11.06 -11.74
N ALA A 177 -7.06 -11.18 -10.65
CA ALA A 177 -6.86 -12.45 -9.96
C ALA A 177 -8.16 -13.04 -9.35
N ALA A 178 -9.12 -12.19 -8.96
CA ALA A 178 -10.42 -12.64 -8.48
C ALA A 178 -11.30 -13.14 -9.64
N GLN A 179 -11.30 -12.43 -10.77
CA GLN A 179 -12.00 -12.85 -11.99
C GLN A 179 -11.48 -14.18 -12.52
N ASP A 180 -10.17 -14.37 -12.56
CA ASP A 180 -9.54 -15.63 -12.96
C ASP A 180 -9.94 -16.79 -12.04
N ARG A 181 -9.99 -16.54 -10.72
CA ARG A 181 -10.45 -17.53 -9.73
C ARG A 181 -11.90 -17.91 -9.92
N VAL A 182 -12.78 -16.95 -10.19
CA VAL A 182 -14.20 -17.22 -10.48
C VAL A 182 -14.32 -18.04 -11.76
N ALA A 183 -13.68 -17.63 -12.85
CA ALA A 183 -13.72 -18.35 -14.12
C ALA A 183 -13.16 -19.78 -14.00
N ALA A 184 -12.07 -19.96 -13.25
CA ALA A 184 -11.53 -21.29 -12.96
C ALA A 184 -12.50 -22.15 -12.14
N GLY A 185 -13.15 -21.57 -11.13
CA GLY A 185 -14.17 -22.23 -10.31
C GLY A 185 -15.39 -22.66 -11.11
N GLU A 186 -15.89 -21.80 -12.00
CA GLU A 186 -17.03 -22.10 -12.89
C GLU A 186 -16.70 -23.25 -13.84
N ARG A 187 -15.50 -23.26 -14.45
CA ARG A 187 -15.05 -24.37 -15.31
C ARG A 187 -14.96 -25.68 -14.54
N ALA A 188 -14.32 -25.67 -13.36
CA ALA A 188 -14.20 -26.85 -12.52
C ALA A 188 -15.57 -27.39 -12.06
N GLN A 189 -16.51 -26.50 -11.75
CA GLN A 189 -17.88 -26.89 -11.41
C GLN A 189 -18.62 -27.50 -12.61
N ALA A 190 -18.50 -26.90 -13.79
CA ALA A 190 -19.11 -27.43 -15.01
C ALA A 190 -18.57 -28.84 -15.34
N GLU A 191 -17.26 -29.05 -15.21
CA GLU A 191 -16.61 -30.36 -15.38
C GLU A 191 -17.09 -31.38 -14.33
N ALA A 192 -17.21 -30.98 -13.06
CA ALA A 192 -17.73 -31.84 -12.00
C ALA A 192 -19.19 -32.27 -12.25
N ILE A 193 -20.02 -31.36 -12.76
CA ILE A 193 -21.41 -31.66 -13.13
C ILE A 193 -21.45 -32.61 -14.33
N ALA A 194 -20.68 -32.34 -15.39
CA ALA A 194 -20.63 -33.20 -16.57
C ALA A 194 -20.16 -34.63 -16.23
N THR A 195 -19.13 -34.76 -15.38
CA THR A 195 -18.64 -36.08 -14.93
C THR A 195 -19.65 -36.79 -14.02
N ALA A 196 -20.40 -36.08 -13.19
CA ALA A 196 -21.51 -36.66 -12.43
C ALA A 196 -22.64 -37.15 -13.34
N GLN A 197 -23.08 -36.33 -14.29
CA GLN A 197 -24.10 -36.69 -15.27
C GLN A 197 -23.72 -37.93 -16.08
N ALA A 198 -22.50 -37.97 -16.63
CA ALA A 198 -22.00 -39.12 -17.36
C ALA A 198 -22.01 -40.41 -16.53
N ARG A 199 -21.63 -40.34 -15.24
CA ARG A 199 -21.69 -41.49 -14.32
C ARG A 199 -23.13 -41.95 -14.06
N TYR A 200 -24.05 -41.01 -13.82
CA TYR A 200 -25.47 -41.34 -13.61
C TYR A 200 -26.09 -41.97 -14.86
N GLU A 201 -25.77 -41.46 -16.05
CA GLU A 201 -26.22 -42.04 -17.33
C GLU A 201 -25.66 -43.44 -17.57
N ALA A 202 -24.38 -43.68 -17.23
CA ALA A 202 -23.78 -45.00 -17.34
C ALA A 202 -24.45 -46.01 -16.38
N LEU A 203 -24.65 -45.61 -15.12
CA LEU A 203 -25.32 -46.44 -14.12
C LEU A 203 -26.78 -46.73 -14.47
N SER A 204 -27.51 -45.74 -15.01
CA SER A 204 -28.90 -45.94 -15.43
C SER A 204 -28.99 -46.91 -16.61
N LYS A 205 -28.09 -46.83 -17.59
CA LYS A 205 -27.97 -47.80 -18.69
C LYS A 205 -27.65 -49.19 -18.17
N GLN A 206 -26.71 -49.33 -17.25
CA GLN A 206 -26.36 -50.61 -16.63
C GLN A 206 -27.56 -51.23 -15.90
N LEU A 207 -28.29 -50.45 -15.09
CA LEU A 207 -29.47 -50.92 -14.38
C LEU A 207 -30.58 -51.38 -15.33
N LEU A 208 -30.80 -50.66 -16.44
CA LEU A 208 -31.76 -51.09 -17.47
C LEU A 208 -31.34 -52.40 -18.14
N GLN A 209 -30.05 -52.60 -18.39
CA GLN A 209 -29.53 -53.86 -18.95
C GLN A 209 -29.66 -55.01 -17.95
N GLU A 210 -29.26 -54.81 -16.69
CA GLU A 210 -29.36 -55.83 -15.63
C GLU A 210 -30.83 -56.23 -15.39
N THR A 211 -31.75 -55.26 -15.35
CA THR A 211 -33.18 -55.55 -15.21
C THR A 211 -33.79 -56.21 -16.45
N ALA A 212 -33.27 -55.97 -17.66
CA ALA A 212 -33.64 -56.74 -18.85
C ALA A 212 -33.14 -58.18 -18.75
N HIS A 213 -31.86 -58.39 -18.41
CA HIS A 213 -31.28 -59.72 -18.22
C HIS A 213 -31.99 -60.53 -17.13
N GLN A 214 -32.35 -59.91 -16.00
CA GLN A 214 -33.13 -60.56 -14.95
C GLN A 214 -34.53 -60.98 -15.43
N ARG A 215 -35.22 -60.14 -16.22
CA ARG A 215 -36.52 -60.49 -16.79
C ARG A 215 -36.43 -61.67 -17.75
N ASP A 216 -35.42 -61.66 -18.63
CA ASP A 216 -35.20 -62.74 -19.58
C ASP A 216 -34.86 -64.05 -18.84
N ALA A 217 -33.98 -64.00 -17.84
CA ALA A 217 -33.65 -65.14 -16.99
C ALA A 217 -34.91 -65.72 -16.32
N LEU A 218 -35.70 -64.89 -15.63
CA LEU A 218 -36.96 -65.31 -15.00
C LEU A 218 -37.97 -65.87 -16.01
N GLN A 219 -38.05 -65.31 -17.22
CA GLN A 219 -38.92 -65.82 -18.28
C GLN A 219 -38.47 -67.22 -18.75
N THR A 220 -37.17 -67.44 -18.89
CA THR A 220 -36.62 -68.75 -19.26
C THR A 220 -36.87 -69.79 -18.16
N GLU A 221 -36.62 -69.47 -16.89
CA GLU A 221 -36.91 -70.34 -15.74
C GLU A 221 -38.40 -70.67 -15.65
N ARG A 222 -39.28 -69.68 -15.79
CA ARG A 222 -40.73 -69.90 -15.84
C ARG A 222 -41.10 -70.84 -16.98
N GLY A 223 -40.48 -70.70 -18.16
CA GLY A 223 -40.67 -71.62 -19.29
C GLY A 223 -40.25 -73.05 -18.96
N GLN A 224 -39.09 -73.22 -18.30
CA GLN A 224 -38.59 -74.52 -17.84
C GLN A 224 -39.51 -75.16 -16.80
N PHE A 225 -39.93 -74.41 -15.77
CA PHE A 225 -40.88 -74.93 -14.78
C PHE A 225 -42.23 -75.27 -15.40
N THR A 226 -42.72 -74.47 -16.35
CA THR A 226 -43.98 -74.75 -17.05
C THR A 226 -43.87 -76.03 -17.89
N SER A 227 -42.74 -76.29 -18.55
CA SER A 227 -42.56 -77.53 -19.32
C SER A 227 -42.39 -78.76 -18.41
N GLN A 228 -41.69 -78.62 -17.28
CA GLN A 228 -41.58 -79.66 -16.25
C GLN A 228 -42.94 -79.99 -15.63
N LEU A 229 -43.76 -78.98 -15.31
CA LEU A 229 -45.13 -79.17 -14.82
C LEU A 229 -45.99 -79.91 -15.84
N LYS A 230 -46.00 -79.48 -17.11
CA LYS A 230 -46.73 -80.19 -18.17
C LYS A 230 -46.27 -81.63 -18.34
N PHE A 231 -44.97 -81.90 -18.20
CA PHE A 231 -44.43 -83.27 -18.25
C PHE A 231 -44.89 -84.10 -17.05
N ALA A 232 -44.84 -83.54 -15.84
CA ALA A 232 -45.30 -84.18 -14.62
C ALA A 232 -46.82 -84.46 -14.67
N GLU A 233 -47.62 -83.52 -15.14
CA GLU A 233 -49.07 -83.66 -15.37
C GLU A 233 -49.37 -84.81 -16.34
N ARG A 234 -48.68 -84.87 -17.48
CA ARG A 234 -48.83 -85.99 -18.45
C ARG A 234 -48.45 -87.33 -17.83
N ARG A 235 -47.37 -87.38 -17.06
CA ARG A 235 -46.94 -88.60 -16.36
C ARG A 235 -47.97 -89.02 -15.32
N LEU A 236 -48.52 -88.08 -14.55
CA LEU A 236 -49.56 -88.33 -13.57
C LEU A 236 -50.83 -88.87 -14.23
N ALA A 237 -51.32 -88.23 -15.30
CA ALA A 237 -52.45 -88.72 -16.09
C ALA A 237 -52.22 -90.15 -16.61
N SER A 238 -51.01 -90.45 -17.13
CA SER A 238 -50.68 -91.81 -17.59
C SER A 238 -50.68 -92.84 -16.45
N LEU A 239 -50.25 -92.45 -15.24
CA LEU A 239 -50.28 -93.32 -14.06
C LEU A 239 -51.71 -93.51 -13.55
N GLU A 240 -52.54 -92.47 -13.62
CA GLU A 240 -53.96 -92.54 -13.30
C GLU A 240 -54.71 -93.46 -14.27
N ASP A 241 -54.42 -93.40 -15.57
CA ASP A 241 -54.97 -94.31 -16.58
C ASP A 241 -54.58 -95.77 -16.30
N VAL A 242 -53.30 -96.02 -16.01
CA VAL A 242 -52.81 -97.36 -15.65
C VAL A 242 -53.46 -97.84 -14.36
N ARG A 243 -53.59 -96.98 -13.35
CA ARG A 243 -54.29 -97.29 -12.11
C ARG A 243 -55.75 -97.64 -12.37
N GLY A 244 -56.46 -96.85 -13.17
CA GLY A 244 -57.86 -97.09 -13.53
C GLY A 244 -58.04 -98.43 -14.27
N ARG A 245 -57.13 -98.78 -15.19
CA ARG A 245 -57.10 -100.11 -15.82
C ARG A 245 -56.88 -101.23 -14.80
N LEU A 246 -55.90 -101.10 -13.92
CA LEU A 246 -55.63 -102.10 -12.87
C LEU A 246 -56.81 -102.24 -11.89
N GLU A 247 -57.50 -101.15 -11.56
CA GLU A 247 -58.71 -101.19 -10.72
C GLU A 247 -59.87 -101.91 -11.45
N ALA A 248 -60.03 -101.66 -12.75
CA ALA A 248 -61.02 -102.37 -13.58
C ALA A 248 -60.68 -103.86 -13.77
N ASP A 249 -59.42 -104.20 -14.01
CA ASP A 249 -58.92 -105.58 -14.09
C ASP A 249 -59.11 -106.31 -12.76
N LEU A 250 -58.88 -105.63 -11.63
CA LEU A 250 -59.11 -106.20 -10.31
C LEU A 250 -60.62 -106.41 -10.03
N ALA A 251 -61.47 -105.50 -10.48
CA ALA A 251 -62.92 -105.66 -10.43
C ALA A 251 -63.41 -106.82 -11.31
N SER A 252 -62.87 -106.98 -12.53
CA SER A 252 -63.21 -108.08 -13.42
C SER A 252 -62.72 -109.43 -12.87
N GLU A 253 -61.52 -109.50 -12.30
CA GLU A 253 -61.00 -110.67 -11.56
C GLU A 253 -61.88 -111.02 -10.36
N ARG A 254 -62.32 -110.03 -9.58
CA ARG A 254 -63.26 -110.27 -8.47
C ARG A 254 -64.61 -110.79 -8.98
N ALA A 255 -65.13 -110.23 -10.07
CA ALA A 255 -66.36 -110.70 -10.70
C ALA A 255 -66.19 -112.14 -11.24
N ALA A 256 -65.08 -112.43 -11.93
CA ALA A 256 -64.75 -113.77 -12.42
C ALA A 256 -64.56 -114.78 -11.27
N ARG A 257 -63.97 -114.37 -10.14
CA ARG A 257 -63.90 -115.20 -8.93
C ARG A 257 -65.27 -115.40 -8.30
N GLN A 258 -66.15 -114.40 -8.32
CA GLN A 258 -67.53 -114.53 -7.85
C GLN A 258 -68.34 -115.45 -8.75
N THR A 259 -68.19 -115.36 -10.08
CA THR A 259 -68.84 -116.29 -11.01
C THR A 259 -68.28 -117.68 -10.86
N ALA A 260 -66.95 -117.87 -10.81
CA ALA A 260 -66.33 -119.17 -10.57
C ALA A 260 -66.71 -119.76 -9.20
N ALA A 261 -66.84 -118.95 -8.16
CA ALA A 261 -67.36 -119.39 -6.85
C ALA A 261 -68.85 -119.74 -6.91
N GLY A 262 -69.64 -119.00 -7.69
CA GLY A 262 -71.04 -119.29 -7.99
C GLY A 262 -71.23 -120.55 -8.84
N GLU A 263 -70.38 -120.78 -9.83
CA GLU A 263 -70.34 -121.99 -10.65
C GLU A 263 -69.85 -123.18 -9.83
N ALA A 264 -68.82 -123.02 -8.99
CA ALA A 264 -68.38 -124.07 -8.09
C ALA A 264 -69.45 -124.42 -7.04
N SER A 265 -70.21 -123.43 -6.54
CA SER A 265 -71.34 -123.68 -5.63
C SER A 265 -72.52 -124.32 -6.37
N ALA A 266 -72.80 -123.93 -7.62
CA ALA A 266 -73.78 -124.56 -8.49
C ALA A 266 -73.38 -126.01 -8.84
N LEU A 267 -72.11 -126.27 -9.16
CA LEU A 267 -71.57 -127.60 -9.40
C LEU A 267 -71.63 -128.44 -8.12
N LYS A 268 -71.33 -127.88 -6.94
CA LYS A 268 -71.56 -128.54 -5.65
C LYS A 268 -73.04 -128.86 -5.42
N ALA A 269 -73.96 -127.96 -5.79
CA ALA A 269 -75.39 -128.19 -5.70
C ALA A 269 -75.86 -129.26 -6.70
N VAL A 270 -75.32 -129.28 -7.92
CA VAL A 270 -75.58 -130.32 -8.93
C VAL A 270 -75.00 -131.66 -8.50
N THR A 271 -73.78 -131.72 -7.94
CA THR A 271 -73.25 -132.97 -7.38
C THR A 271 -74.04 -133.43 -6.16
N ALA A 272 -74.54 -132.51 -5.33
CA ALA A 272 -75.47 -132.86 -4.25
C ALA A 272 -76.79 -133.41 -4.80
N SER A 273 -77.32 -132.83 -5.88
CA SER A 273 -78.51 -133.30 -6.61
C SER A 273 -78.29 -134.65 -7.29
N GLN A 274 -77.17 -134.86 -7.99
CA GLN A 274 -76.79 -136.13 -8.60
C GLN A 274 -76.53 -137.22 -7.56
N ARG A 275 -75.99 -136.88 -6.38
CA ARG A 275 -75.91 -137.81 -5.25
C ARG A 275 -77.31 -138.18 -4.73
N ALA A 276 -78.22 -137.21 -4.62
CA ALA A 276 -79.61 -137.49 -4.26
C ALA A 276 -80.30 -138.38 -5.31
N GLN A 277 -80.06 -138.16 -6.61
CA GLN A 277 -80.59 -138.98 -7.71
C GLN A 277 -79.94 -140.37 -7.79
N LEU A 278 -78.65 -140.51 -7.47
CA LEU A 278 -77.98 -141.81 -7.34
C LEU A 278 -78.47 -142.58 -6.12
N ASP A 279 -78.73 -141.91 -4.99
CA ASP A 279 -79.40 -142.50 -3.83
C ASP A 279 -80.82 -142.98 -4.22
N GLU A 280 -81.52 -142.24 -5.07
CA GLU A 280 -82.85 -142.60 -5.59
C GLU A 280 -82.81 -143.77 -6.60
N LEU A 281 -81.78 -143.86 -7.46
CA LEU A 281 -81.58 -144.97 -8.42
C LEU A 281 -81.03 -146.24 -7.77
N LEU A 282 -80.19 -146.12 -6.74
CA LEU A 282 -79.79 -147.25 -5.88
C LEU A 282 -80.99 -147.81 -5.13
N HIS A 283 -81.97 -146.96 -4.78
CA HIS A 283 -83.26 -147.41 -4.25
C HIS A 283 -84.14 -148.12 -5.30
N ALA A 284 -83.97 -147.86 -6.60
CA ALA A 284 -84.82 -148.40 -7.66
C ALA A 284 -84.29 -149.67 -8.36
N THR A 285 -83.00 -150.01 -8.25
CA THR A 285 -82.37 -151.12 -9.02
C THR A 285 -81.92 -152.34 -8.19
N LEU A 286 -82.05 -152.29 -6.86
CA LEU A 286 -81.83 -153.44 -5.97
C LEU A 286 -83.14 -153.79 -5.25
N ALA A 287 -84.01 -154.55 -5.91
CA ALA A 287 -85.10 -155.25 -5.22
C ALA A 287 -84.56 -156.47 -4.46
N ALA A 288 -85.06 -156.70 -3.24
CA ALA A 288 -84.92 -157.92 -2.43
C ALA A 288 -83.57 -158.20 -1.72
N ALA A 289 -83.31 -157.50 -0.60
CA ALA A 289 -82.90 -158.08 0.70
C ALA A 289 -82.82 -156.95 1.76
N ALA A 290 -83.57 -157.10 2.84
CA ALA A 290 -83.71 -156.16 3.96
C ALA A 290 -82.86 -156.58 5.17
N PRO A 291 -82.82 -155.83 6.30
CA PRO A 291 -82.70 -154.37 6.46
C PRO A 291 -81.53 -154.01 7.44
N ALA A 292 -80.99 -152.78 7.41
CA ALA A 292 -80.25 -152.25 8.57
C ALA A 292 -80.09 -150.73 8.60
N ALA A 293 -80.45 -150.18 9.77
CA ALA A 293 -79.84 -149.05 10.48
C ALA A 293 -79.90 -147.63 9.89
N LYS A 294 -80.52 -146.71 10.65
CA LYS A 294 -80.04 -145.32 10.80
C LYS A 294 -80.25 -144.84 12.23
N ALA A 295 -79.14 -144.74 12.94
CA ALA A 295 -78.99 -144.08 14.22
C ALA A 295 -78.37 -142.69 14.02
N ALA A 296 -78.63 -141.82 14.99
CA ALA A 296 -77.84 -140.68 15.44
C ALA A 296 -77.71 -139.45 14.53
N ARG A 297 -78.38 -138.37 14.97
CA ARG A 297 -78.04 -136.96 14.71
C ARG A 297 -76.76 -136.58 15.49
N PRO A 298 -75.81 -135.85 14.89
CA PRO A 298 -74.82 -135.09 15.66
C PRO A 298 -74.92 -133.58 15.40
N GLY A 299 -74.55 -132.81 16.40
CA GLY A 299 -74.47 -131.35 16.36
C GLY A 299 -73.77 -130.80 17.59
N SER A 300 -72.53 -131.24 17.84
CA SER A 300 -71.55 -130.63 18.75
C SER A 300 -70.55 -129.84 17.88
N ALA A 301 -70.40 -128.53 18.03
CA ALA A 301 -69.67 -127.80 19.08
C ALA A 301 -68.27 -127.41 18.59
N THR A 302 -67.89 -126.16 18.92
CA THR A 302 -66.52 -125.71 19.31
C THR A 302 -65.45 -125.74 18.20
N SER A 303 -64.45 -124.87 18.11
CA SER A 303 -63.91 -123.76 18.91
C SER A 303 -62.97 -122.99 17.96
N ALA A 304 -62.85 -121.67 18.08
CA ALA A 304 -61.72 -120.99 18.71
C ALA A 304 -60.42 -120.82 17.87
N ALA A 305 -60.05 -119.54 17.81
CA ALA A 305 -58.77 -118.98 18.20
C ALA A 305 -57.67 -118.75 17.16
N LYS A 306 -57.23 -117.48 17.18
CA LYS A 306 -55.85 -116.96 16.96
C LYS A 306 -55.34 -117.08 15.51
N SER A 307 -54.62 -116.12 14.94
CA SER A 307 -53.70 -115.13 15.53
C SER A 307 -53.44 -113.94 14.59
N ALA A 308 -53.29 -112.73 15.16
CA ALA A 308 -52.53 -111.61 14.57
C ALA A 308 -51.03 -111.95 14.41
N PRO A 309 -50.21 -111.14 13.70
CA PRO A 309 -49.58 -109.92 14.26
C PRO A 309 -49.61 -108.70 13.29
N ARG A 310 -49.69 -107.42 13.73
CA ARG A 310 -48.68 -106.52 14.36
C ARG A 310 -47.52 -106.19 13.38
N ALA A 311 -47.21 -104.95 12.98
CA ALA A 311 -46.60 -103.84 13.75
C ALA A 311 -46.40 -102.61 12.80
N THR A 312 -46.87 -101.38 13.08
CA THR A 312 -46.20 -100.18 13.66
C THR A 312 -44.88 -99.66 13.04
N ALA A 313 -44.85 -98.39 12.58
CA ALA A 313 -43.86 -97.30 12.83
C ALA A 313 -44.07 -96.15 11.80
N LYS A 314 -44.36 -94.88 12.15
CA LYS A 314 -43.62 -93.79 12.85
C LYS A 314 -42.79 -92.88 11.91
N ARG A 315 -42.87 -91.55 12.17
CA ARG A 315 -41.93 -90.43 11.90
C ARG A 315 -42.31 -89.53 10.70
N ARG A 316 -42.63 -88.22 10.80
CA ARG A 316 -42.09 -86.99 11.45
C ARG A 316 -40.96 -86.31 10.64
N GLY A 317 -41.14 -85.01 10.29
CA GLY A 317 -40.09 -84.03 9.92
C GLY A 317 -40.13 -83.61 8.44
N GLN A 318 -40.49 -82.36 8.11
CA GLN A 318 -39.64 -81.14 8.06
C GLN A 318 -38.75 -81.04 6.81
N SER A 319 -39.13 -80.11 5.92
CA SER A 319 -38.29 -79.04 5.36
C SER A 319 -39.21 -78.06 4.64
#